data_AF-A0AAD1SN65-F1
#
_entry.id   AF-A0AAD1SN65-F1
#
_cell.length_a   1.000
_cell.length_b   1.000
_cell.length_c   1.000
_cell.angle_alpha   90.00
_cell.angle_beta   90.00
_cell.angle_gamma   90.00
#
_symmetry.space_group_name_H-M   'P 1'
#
loop_
_entity.id
_entity.type
_entity.pdbx_description
1 polymer ?
#
loop_
_entity_poly.entity_id
_entity_poly.type
_entity_poly.pdbx_seq_one_letter_code
_entity_poly.pdbx_strand_id
1 'polypeptide(L)'
;MDPSKELKEELRLYQSTLLQDGLKELLDESKFVDCFLKAGDKNLPCHKLILAACSPYFREFFLSEESEEKKKNVELDNVDPNVLESILKYLYSADIELNDGNVQDIFALASRFQIPSVFTVCVTYLQRRLSPANCLAIFRLGLLLDCPRLAITARDYVSDRFEQICKEDDFLQLAPHELIAVISNDALNVEKEEVVFEAVMKWARIDKENKVKSLNDVFDCIRFRLMPEKYFKEHVEKDDLIKGNPDIVKKVNIIKDAFAGKLPDISKDKENSKNAAEDGDVGDEDLLPGYLNDIPRHGMFVKNMVLMISDTATVAYDPVDNECYLVALSELIPRNHSSIVTKSNQVYVIGGLYVDEESKEQPLQSYFFQLDTIAGEWVGLPPLPSARCLFGLGEADNCVYAIAGKDLQSEESLDSVFCYDSKAVAWKEGKKLPIKVYGHSVVSHNGLIYALGGKTDDK
;
A
#
# COMPACT_ATOMS: atom_id res chain seq x y z
N MET A 1 -1.23 21.90 30.35
CA MET A 1 -0.30 22.61 29.45
C MET A 1 0.17 23.85 30.17
N ASP A 2 1.48 24.14 30.13
CA ASP A 2 2.08 25.23 30.91
C ASP A 2 2.02 26.53 30.08
N PRO A 3 1.21 27.53 30.45
CA PRO A 3 0.95 28.73 29.63
C PRO A 3 2.19 29.58 29.40
N SER A 4 3.25 29.43 30.22
CA SER A 4 4.54 30.06 29.98
C SER A 4 5.30 29.47 28.79
N LYS A 5 5.04 28.21 28.45
CA LYS A 5 5.69 27.48 27.35
C LYS A 5 5.09 27.88 25.99
N GLU A 6 3.77 27.99 25.93
CA GLU A 6 3.03 28.44 24.73
C GLU A 6 3.46 29.85 24.30
N LEU A 7 3.52 30.81 25.24
CA LEU A 7 3.95 32.17 24.94
C LEU A 7 5.41 32.25 24.43
N LYS A 8 6.30 31.38 24.92
CA LYS A 8 7.69 31.31 24.44
C LYS A 8 7.77 30.71 23.03
N GLU A 9 6.95 29.72 22.73
CA GLU A 9 6.86 29.12 21.40
C GLU A 9 6.29 30.12 20.38
N GLU A 10 5.27 30.90 20.75
CA GLU A 10 4.73 31.98 19.93
C GLU A 10 5.75 33.08 19.63
N LEU A 11 6.47 33.57 20.65
CA LEU A 11 7.50 34.60 20.46
C LEU A 11 8.64 34.11 19.57
N ARG A 12 9.04 32.84 19.72
CA ARG A 12 10.07 32.22 18.88
C ARG A 12 9.58 32.07 17.44
N LEU A 13 8.33 31.66 17.24
CA LEU A 13 7.72 31.56 15.93
C LEU A 13 7.70 32.94 15.25
N TYR A 14 7.22 33.97 15.94
CA TYR A 14 7.18 35.34 15.44
C TYR A 14 8.57 35.89 15.05
N GLN A 15 9.58 35.67 15.90
CA GLN A 15 10.94 36.08 15.59
C GLN A 15 11.51 35.31 14.38
N SER A 16 11.20 34.01 14.26
CA SER A 16 11.67 33.18 13.14
C SER A 16 11.04 33.60 11.81
N THR A 17 9.73 33.89 11.80
CA THR A 17 9.04 34.36 10.60
C THR A 17 9.53 35.73 10.18
N LEU A 18 9.71 36.66 11.13
CA LEU A 18 10.24 38.00 10.82
C LEU A 18 11.65 37.95 10.24
N LEU A 19 12.53 37.11 10.79
CA LEU A 19 13.88 36.91 10.26
C LEU A 19 13.82 36.33 8.85
N GLN A 20 12.95 35.36 8.63
CA GLN A 20 12.79 34.69 7.36
C GLN A 20 12.29 35.64 6.27
N ASP A 21 11.26 36.44 6.56
CA ASP A 21 10.74 37.48 5.65
C ASP A 21 11.81 38.53 5.34
N GLY A 22 12.55 38.99 6.37
CA GLY A 22 13.65 39.95 6.16
C GLY A 22 14.78 39.39 5.31
N LEU A 23 15.15 38.12 5.47
CA LEU A 23 16.17 37.46 4.63
C LEU A 23 15.69 37.29 3.19
N LYS A 24 14.40 37.04 2.99
CA LYS A 24 13.78 36.97 1.65
C LYS A 24 13.81 38.33 0.95
N GLU A 25 13.42 39.41 1.65
CA GLU A 25 13.51 40.78 1.11
C GLU A 25 14.94 41.15 0.70
N LEU A 26 15.94 40.80 1.53
CA LEU A 26 17.35 41.04 1.21
C LEU A 26 17.81 40.29 -0.04
N LEU A 27 17.30 39.07 -0.25
CA LEU A 27 17.56 38.29 -1.47
C LEU A 27 16.93 38.95 -2.71
N ASP A 28 15.67 39.38 -2.60
CA ASP A 28 14.93 40.03 -3.69
C ASP A 28 15.58 41.36 -4.09
N GLU A 29 16.10 42.13 -3.12
CA GLU A 29 16.87 43.35 -3.34
C GLU A 29 18.35 43.10 -3.73
N SER A 30 18.79 41.83 -3.78
CA SER A 30 20.17 41.42 -4.03
C SER A 30 21.21 42.09 -3.10
N LYS A 31 20.82 42.36 -1.85
CA LYS A 31 21.69 42.95 -0.81
C LYS A 31 22.39 41.86 -0.02
N PHE A 32 23.66 42.07 0.30
CA PHE A 32 24.52 41.12 1.05
C PHE A 32 24.72 39.73 0.41
N VAL A 33 24.38 39.58 -0.88
CA VAL A 33 24.64 38.37 -1.65
C VAL A 33 26.15 38.12 -1.76
N ASP A 34 26.59 36.96 -1.30
CA ASP A 34 28.00 36.55 -1.22
C ASP A 34 28.32 35.26 -2.00
N CYS A 35 27.31 34.63 -2.60
CA CYS A 35 27.42 33.44 -3.44
C CYS A 35 26.45 33.48 -4.64
N PHE A 36 26.87 32.89 -5.76
CA PHE A 36 26.04 32.63 -6.93
C PHE A 36 26.05 31.14 -7.25
N LEU A 37 24.87 30.52 -7.30
CA LEU A 37 24.71 29.15 -7.80
C LEU A 37 24.46 29.22 -9.31
N LYS A 38 25.34 28.60 -10.09
CA LYS A 38 25.19 28.51 -11.54
C LYS A 38 24.64 27.14 -11.90
N ALA A 39 23.43 27.10 -12.46
CA ALA A 39 22.81 25.90 -13.00
C ALA A 39 22.56 26.13 -14.50
N GLY A 40 23.30 25.44 -15.36
CA GLY A 40 23.30 25.68 -16.81
C GLY A 40 23.62 27.14 -17.14
N ASP A 41 22.66 27.83 -17.77
CA ASP A 41 22.79 29.24 -18.20
C ASP A 41 22.28 30.26 -17.17
N LYS A 42 21.66 29.83 -16.06
CA LYS A 42 21.14 30.74 -15.02
C LYS A 42 22.11 30.85 -13.84
N ASN A 43 22.34 32.08 -13.38
CA ASN A 43 23.02 32.38 -12.12
C ASN A 43 22.00 32.84 -11.09
N LEU A 44 21.91 32.14 -9.97
CA LEU A 44 21.00 32.42 -8.88
C LEU A 44 21.78 33.07 -7.71
N PRO A 45 21.46 34.32 -7.32
CA PRO A 45 22.08 34.96 -6.16
C PRO A 45 21.63 34.26 -4.88
N CYS A 46 22.53 34.11 -3.90
CA CYS A 46 22.22 33.50 -2.60
C CYS A 46 23.22 33.89 -1.51
N HIS A 47 22.84 33.62 -0.26
CA HIS A 47 23.69 33.82 0.90
C HIS A 47 24.35 32.49 1.34
N LYS A 48 25.68 32.46 1.46
CA LYS A 48 26.46 31.29 1.92
C LYS A 48 25.96 30.77 3.26
N LEU A 49 25.65 31.70 4.18
CA LEU A 49 25.21 31.38 5.53
C LEU A 49 23.91 30.57 5.54
N ILE A 50 22.94 30.93 4.71
CA ILE A 50 21.63 30.25 4.64
C ILE A 50 21.80 28.87 4.03
N LEU A 51 22.55 28.77 2.92
CA LEU A 51 22.85 27.48 2.30
C LEU A 51 23.58 26.53 3.27
N ALA A 52 24.61 27.02 3.98
CA ALA A 52 25.34 26.22 4.97
C ALA A 52 24.49 25.87 6.20
N ALA A 53 23.52 26.71 6.59
CA ALA A 53 22.62 26.41 7.70
C ALA A 53 21.65 25.28 7.35
N CYS A 54 21.06 25.32 6.14
CA CYS A 54 19.99 24.42 5.72
C CYS A 54 20.47 23.15 5.00
N SER A 55 21.69 23.13 4.47
CA SER A 55 22.27 22.01 3.73
C SER A 55 23.65 21.65 4.29
N PRO A 56 23.84 20.42 4.82
CA PRO A 56 25.15 19.91 5.21
C PRO A 56 26.14 19.84 4.03
N TYR A 57 25.67 19.49 2.82
CA TYR A 57 26.49 19.50 1.61
C TYR A 57 27.13 20.87 1.36
N PHE A 58 26.33 21.94 1.36
CA PHE A 58 26.86 23.29 1.15
C PHE A 58 27.73 23.75 2.32
N ARG A 59 27.43 23.32 3.55
CA ARG A 59 28.26 23.59 4.72
C ARG A 59 29.67 23.01 4.55
N GLU A 60 29.78 21.75 4.18
CA GLU A 60 31.06 21.09 3.93
C GLU A 60 31.79 21.74 2.74
N PHE A 61 31.06 22.04 1.66
CA PHE A 61 31.60 22.73 0.49
C PHE A 61 32.23 24.08 0.85
N PHE A 62 31.54 24.94 1.62
CA PHE A 62 32.08 26.25 2.00
C PHE A 62 33.21 26.18 3.04
N LEU A 63 33.23 25.15 3.89
CA LEU A 63 34.28 24.92 4.89
C LEU A 63 35.53 24.24 4.32
N SER A 64 35.44 23.63 3.13
CA SER A 64 36.57 22.99 2.44
C SER A 64 37.68 23.98 2.05
N GLU A 65 38.89 23.50 1.76
CA GLU A 65 40.03 24.30 1.27
C GLU A 65 39.91 24.66 -0.23
N GLU A 66 38.71 24.94 -0.72
CA GLU A 66 38.52 25.44 -2.08
C GLU A 66 38.86 26.93 -2.21
N SER A 67 39.26 27.35 -3.42
CA SER A 67 39.54 28.75 -3.76
C SER A 67 38.30 29.63 -3.53
N GLU A 68 38.48 30.82 -2.96
CA GLU A 68 37.41 31.80 -2.71
C GLU A 68 36.59 32.16 -3.95
N GLU A 69 37.18 32.10 -5.16
CA GLU A 69 36.46 32.30 -6.42
C GLU A 69 35.44 31.18 -6.73
N LYS A 70 35.80 29.92 -6.44
CA LYS A 70 34.88 28.77 -6.55
C LYS A 70 33.82 28.76 -5.46
N LYS A 71 34.16 29.25 -4.27
CA LYS A 71 33.17 29.45 -3.19
C LYS A 71 32.19 30.58 -3.51
N LYS A 72 32.56 31.53 -4.37
CA LYS A 72 31.70 32.64 -4.78
C LYS A 72 30.80 32.28 -5.96
N ASN A 73 31.28 31.46 -6.90
CA ASN A 73 30.51 30.97 -8.05
C ASN A 73 30.52 29.43 -8.05
N VAL A 74 29.47 28.83 -7.50
CA VAL A 74 29.33 27.38 -7.41
C VAL A 74 28.64 26.88 -8.68
N GLU A 75 29.37 26.15 -9.52
CA GLU A 75 28.81 25.54 -10.72
C GLU A 75 28.21 24.17 -10.39
N LEU A 76 26.94 23.98 -10.73
CA LEU A 76 26.17 22.77 -10.47
C LEU A 76 25.85 22.07 -11.79
N ASP A 77 26.52 20.95 -12.02
CA ASP A 77 26.33 20.15 -13.23
C ASP A 77 25.02 19.34 -13.18
N ASN A 78 24.32 19.27 -14.32
CA ASN A 78 23.10 18.48 -14.55
C ASN A 78 21.95 18.81 -13.58
N VAL A 79 21.64 20.10 -13.42
CA VAL A 79 20.55 20.57 -12.56
C VAL A 79 19.59 21.44 -13.37
N ASP A 80 18.28 21.17 -13.27
CA ASP A 80 17.27 22.05 -13.85
C ASP A 80 17.24 23.40 -13.07
N PRO A 81 17.47 24.54 -13.75
CA PRO A 81 17.50 25.84 -13.10
C PRO A 81 16.20 26.21 -12.38
N ASN A 82 15.05 25.77 -12.88
CA ASN A 82 13.74 26.10 -12.30
C ASN A 82 13.51 25.32 -11.00
N VAL A 83 13.92 24.06 -10.96
CA VAL A 83 13.82 23.21 -9.76
C VAL A 83 14.74 23.73 -8.66
N LEU A 84 15.97 24.12 -9.03
CA LEU A 84 16.91 24.74 -8.09
C LEU A 84 16.38 26.07 -7.56
N GLU A 85 15.75 26.89 -8.41
CA GLU A 85 15.12 28.14 -8.00
C GLU A 85 13.97 27.91 -7.02
N SER A 86 13.15 26.88 -7.22
CA SER A 86 12.09 26.51 -6.27
C SER A 86 12.64 26.05 -4.92
N ILE A 87 13.70 25.23 -4.92
CA ILE A 87 14.38 24.84 -3.68
C ILE A 87 15.00 26.07 -2.98
N LEU A 88 15.63 26.97 -3.74
CA LEU A 88 16.21 28.18 -3.20
C LEU A 88 15.12 29.07 -2.59
N LYS A 89 14.00 29.29 -3.29
CA LYS A 89 12.85 30.03 -2.74
C LYS A 89 12.37 29.38 -1.45
N TYR A 90 12.23 28.05 -1.40
CA TYR A 90 11.86 27.34 -0.19
C TYR A 90 12.80 27.58 1.00
N LEU A 91 14.12 27.66 0.77
CA LEU A 91 15.07 27.96 1.85
C LEU A 91 14.84 29.33 2.49
N TYR A 92 14.22 30.26 1.78
CA TYR A 92 13.93 31.62 2.25
C TYR A 92 12.45 31.83 2.60
N SER A 93 11.50 31.12 2.00
CA SER A 93 10.05 31.28 2.25
C SER A 93 9.41 30.16 3.04
N ALA A 94 10.10 29.01 3.22
CA ALA A 94 9.55 27.75 3.75
C ALA A 94 8.31 27.26 2.99
N ASP A 95 8.10 27.75 1.77
CA ASP A 95 6.97 27.42 0.91
C ASP A 95 7.47 26.80 -0.39
N ILE A 96 6.94 25.62 -0.73
CA ILE A 96 7.31 24.87 -1.92
C ILE A 96 6.07 24.20 -2.52
N GLU A 97 5.79 24.55 -3.77
CA GLU A 97 4.69 23.96 -4.52
C GLU A 97 5.15 22.64 -5.16
N LEU A 98 4.63 21.53 -4.65
CA LEU A 98 4.88 20.19 -5.19
C LEU A 98 3.75 19.74 -6.14
N ASN A 99 4.15 19.23 -7.29
CA ASN A 99 3.26 18.65 -8.30
C ASN A 99 3.87 17.34 -8.85
N ASP A 100 3.06 16.58 -9.59
CA ASP A 100 3.45 15.25 -10.08
C ASP A 100 4.62 15.30 -11.09
N GLY A 101 4.87 16.45 -11.73
CA GLY A 101 5.96 16.64 -12.69
C GLY A 101 7.28 17.11 -12.08
N ASN A 102 7.25 17.88 -10.98
CA ASN A 102 8.43 18.47 -10.36
C ASN A 102 8.94 17.67 -9.15
N VAL A 103 8.10 16.85 -8.53
CA VAL A 103 8.43 16.20 -7.24
C VAL A 103 9.65 15.27 -7.36
N GLN A 104 9.82 14.59 -8.50
CA GLN A 104 10.94 13.68 -8.72
C GLN A 104 12.28 14.45 -8.76
N ASP A 105 12.33 15.55 -9.50
CA ASP A 105 13.52 16.38 -9.64
C ASP A 105 13.85 17.10 -8.33
N ILE A 106 12.83 17.66 -7.66
CA ILE A 106 12.99 18.29 -6.34
C ILE A 106 13.53 17.26 -5.34
N PHE A 107 12.99 16.05 -5.33
CA PHE A 107 13.41 14.99 -4.42
C PHE A 107 14.85 14.53 -4.69
N ALA A 108 15.23 14.37 -5.95
CA ALA A 108 16.60 14.02 -6.35
C ALA A 108 17.61 15.11 -5.93
N LEU A 109 17.30 16.39 -6.15
CA LEU A 109 18.15 17.50 -5.72
C LEU A 109 18.19 17.66 -4.19
N ALA A 110 17.07 17.45 -3.50
CA ALA A 110 17.02 17.49 -2.04
C ALA A 110 17.89 16.40 -1.43
N SER A 111 17.92 15.20 -2.02
CA SER A 111 18.85 14.13 -1.63
C SER A 111 20.30 14.51 -1.94
N ARG A 112 20.59 14.95 -3.18
CA ARG A 112 21.95 15.33 -3.61
C ARG A 112 22.57 16.45 -2.78
N PHE A 113 21.81 17.50 -2.48
CA PHE A 113 22.24 18.61 -1.64
C PHE A 113 21.93 18.42 -0.15
N GLN A 114 21.47 17.23 0.24
CA GLN A 114 21.19 16.86 1.63
C GLN A 114 20.31 17.89 2.37
N ILE A 115 19.19 18.33 1.77
CA ILE A 115 18.27 19.29 2.38
C ILE A 115 17.15 18.51 3.09
N PRO A 116 17.23 18.24 4.41
CA PRO A 116 16.37 17.23 5.05
C PRO A 116 14.90 17.65 5.15
N SER A 117 14.65 18.97 5.24
CA SER A 117 13.31 19.53 5.29
C SER A 117 12.55 19.30 3.99
N VAL A 118 13.12 19.67 2.84
CA VAL A 118 12.55 19.41 1.51
C VAL A 118 12.40 17.90 1.27
N PHE A 119 13.42 17.12 1.64
CA PHE A 119 13.38 15.66 1.50
C PHE A 119 12.19 15.06 2.24
N THR A 120 11.95 15.47 3.49
CA THR A 120 10.83 14.97 4.31
C THR A 120 9.47 15.36 3.73
N VAL A 121 9.34 16.58 3.22
CA VAL A 121 8.09 17.04 2.57
C VAL A 121 7.82 16.23 1.30
N CYS A 122 8.84 15.98 0.47
CA CYS A 122 8.70 15.16 -0.73
C CYS A 122 8.29 13.72 -0.42
N VAL A 123 8.92 13.07 0.57
CA VAL A 123 8.56 11.71 1.01
C VAL A 123 7.10 11.67 1.46
N THR A 124 6.68 12.63 2.29
CA THR A 124 5.30 12.69 2.80
C THR A 124 4.29 12.90 1.67
N TYR A 125 4.62 13.75 0.70
CA TYR A 125 3.79 13.98 -0.49
C TYR A 125 3.64 12.71 -1.32
N LEU A 126 4.74 12.02 -1.63
CA LEU A 126 4.73 10.78 -2.42
C LEU A 126 3.97 9.66 -1.70
N GLN A 127 4.14 9.51 -0.38
CA GLN A 127 3.40 8.53 0.42
C GLN A 127 1.88 8.77 0.36
N ARG A 128 1.42 10.03 0.42
CA ARG A 128 -0.01 10.37 0.35
C ARG A 128 -0.62 10.18 -1.04
N ARG A 129 0.19 10.22 -2.10
CA ARG A 129 -0.25 10.07 -3.49
C ARG A 129 -0.05 8.67 -4.05
N LEU A 130 0.32 7.68 -3.22
CA LEU A 130 0.45 6.28 -3.64
C LEU A 130 -0.85 5.75 -4.25
N SER A 131 -0.74 5.17 -5.44
CA SER A 131 -1.83 4.64 -6.25
C SER A 131 -1.33 3.45 -7.08
N PRO A 132 -2.22 2.61 -7.64
CA PRO A 132 -1.81 1.46 -8.44
C PRO A 132 -0.94 1.83 -9.65
N ALA A 133 -1.17 3.00 -10.26
CA ALA A 133 -0.45 3.45 -11.45
C ALA A 133 0.95 4.03 -11.16
N ASN A 134 1.21 4.51 -9.93
CA ASN A 134 2.50 5.15 -9.59
C ASN A 134 3.31 4.40 -8.53
N CYS A 135 2.75 3.38 -7.88
CA CYS A 135 3.40 2.65 -6.79
C CYS A 135 4.76 2.07 -7.20
N LEU A 136 4.86 1.48 -8.40
CA LEU A 136 6.11 0.91 -8.91
C LEU A 136 7.15 1.99 -9.20
N ALA A 137 6.74 3.13 -9.77
CA ALA A 137 7.65 4.25 -10.03
C ALA A 137 8.17 4.87 -8.71
N ILE A 138 7.30 5.04 -7.71
CA ILE A 138 7.67 5.53 -6.38
C ILE A 138 8.60 4.52 -5.67
N PHE A 139 8.34 3.22 -5.81
CA PHE A 139 9.22 2.18 -5.30
C PHE A 139 10.62 2.26 -5.91
N ARG A 140 10.73 2.34 -7.25
CA ARG A 140 12.01 2.52 -7.96
C ARG A 140 12.73 3.79 -7.51
N LEU A 141 12.00 4.89 -7.34
CA LEU A 141 12.55 6.15 -6.87
C LEU A 141 13.11 6.04 -5.45
N GLY A 142 12.40 5.32 -4.57
CA GLY A 142 12.86 5.03 -3.22
C GLY A 142 14.15 4.22 -3.20
N LEU A 143 14.29 3.23 -4.08
CA LEU A 143 15.53 2.45 -4.23
C LEU A 143 16.68 3.29 -4.82
N LEU A 144 16.40 4.09 -5.86
CA LEU A 144 17.40 4.90 -6.56
C LEU A 144 18.03 5.97 -5.65
N LEU A 145 17.22 6.57 -4.79
CA LEU A 145 17.64 7.65 -3.88
C LEU A 145 18.00 7.15 -2.48
N ASP A 146 18.11 5.83 -2.29
CA ASP A 146 18.42 5.18 -1.02
C ASP A 146 17.54 5.70 0.13
N CYS A 147 16.22 5.69 -0.10
CA CYS A 147 15.21 6.06 0.88
C CYS A 147 14.41 4.82 1.31
N PRO A 148 14.87 4.06 2.32
CA PRO A 148 14.22 2.84 2.77
C PRO A 148 12.78 3.08 3.19
N ARG A 149 12.49 4.20 3.87
CA ARG A 149 11.13 4.52 4.34
C ARG A 149 10.13 4.61 3.17
N LEU A 150 10.50 5.29 2.10
CA LEU A 150 9.63 5.41 0.92
C LEU A 150 9.52 4.08 0.18
N ALA A 151 10.65 3.38 -0.01
CA ALA A 151 10.68 2.09 -0.70
C ALA A 151 9.84 1.03 0.04
N ILE A 152 9.94 0.94 1.37
CA ILE A 152 9.16 0.01 2.19
C ILE A 152 7.67 0.34 2.07
N THR A 153 7.25 1.59 2.28
CA THR A 153 5.82 1.96 2.15
C THR A 153 5.26 1.67 0.75
N ALA A 154 6.03 1.95 -0.30
CA ALA A 154 5.62 1.65 -1.66
C ALA A 154 5.56 0.14 -1.93
N ARG A 155 6.54 -0.63 -1.44
CA ARG A 155 6.57 -2.09 -1.55
C ARG A 155 5.42 -2.75 -0.80
N ASP A 156 5.10 -2.28 0.39
CA ASP A 156 3.99 -2.83 1.20
C ASP A 156 2.67 -2.55 0.48
N TYR A 157 2.49 -1.35 -0.08
CA TYR A 157 1.33 -1.03 -0.94
C TYR A 157 1.22 -1.95 -2.17
N VAL A 158 2.36 -2.27 -2.80
CA VAL A 158 2.41 -3.23 -3.91
C VAL A 158 2.06 -4.64 -3.42
N SER A 159 2.55 -5.01 -2.24
CA SER A 159 2.32 -6.32 -1.64
C SER A 159 0.85 -6.55 -1.34
N ASP A 160 0.15 -5.56 -0.80
CA ASP A 160 -1.28 -5.62 -0.48
C ASP A 160 -2.18 -5.83 -1.71
N ARG A 161 -1.75 -5.36 -2.89
CA ARG A 161 -2.54 -5.34 -4.14
C ARG A 161 -1.85 -6.08 -5.29
N PHE A 162 -1.00 -7.05 -4.96
CA PHE A 162 -0.15 -7.72 -5.93
C PHE A 162 -0.92 -8.31 -7.13
N GLU A 163 -2.09 -8.92 -6.91
CA GLU A 163 -2.91 -9.52 -7.97
C GLU A 163 -3.44 -8.53 -9.02
N GLN A 164 -3.52 -7.25 -8.67
CA GLN A 164 -3.91 -6.18 -9.59
C GLN A 164 -2.67 -5.67 -10.33
N ILE A 165 -1.59 -5.41 -9.59
CA ILE A 165 -0.36 -4.80 -10.11
C ILE A 165 0.41 -5.75 -11.04
N CYS A 166 0.36 -7.06 -10.79
CA CYS A 166 1.07 -8.05 -11.61
C CYS A 166 0.54 -8.14 -13.06
N LYS A 167 -0.62 -7.54 -13.35
CA LYS A 167 -1.24 -7.49 -14.67
C LYS A 167 -0.83 -6.25 -15.47
N GLU A 168 -0.29 -5.24 -14.81
CA GLU A 168 0.12 -3.98 -15.44
C GLU A 168 1.45 -4.13 -16.21
N ASP A 169 1.59 -3.39 -17.30
CA ASP A 169 2.80 -3.45 -18.14
C ASP A 169 4.05 -2.91 -17.40
N ASP A 170 3.87 -1.99 -16.45
CA ASP A 170 4.96 -1.42 -15.66
C ASP A 170 5.66 -2.47 -14.78
N PHE A 171 4.93 -3.49 -14.33
CA PHE A 171 5.47 -4.61 -13.57
C PHE A 171 6.44 -5.44 -14.42
N LEU A 172 6.12 -5.60 -15.70
CA LEU A 172 6.93 -6.35 -16.65
C LEU A 172 8.26 -5.67 -16.97
N GLN A 173 8.36 -4.35 -16.73
CA GLN A 173 9.57 -3.56 -16.91
C GLN A 173 10.49 -3.53 -15.68
N LEU A 174 10.10 -4.14 -14.55
CA LEU A 174 10.93 -4.16 -13.34
C LEU A 174 12.29 -4.82 -13.58
N ALA A 175 13.33 -4.27 -12.97
CA ALA A 175 14.65 -4.89 -12.94
C ALA A 175 14.65 -6.14 -12.02
N PRO A 176 15.59 -7.09 -12.19
CA PRO A 176 15.57 -8.32 -11.41
C PRO A 176 15.64 -8.11 -9.89
N HIS A 177 16.46 -7.16 -9.43
CA HIS A 177 16.58 -6.84 -8.00
C HIS A 177 15.31 -6.19 -7.43
N GLU A 178 14.64 -5.35 -8.22
CA GLU A 178 13.35 -4.74 -7.86
C GLU A 178 12.26 -5.80 -7.72
N LEU A 179 12.21 -6.74 -8.68
CA LEU A 179 11.26 -7.84 -8.66
C LEU A 179 11.48 -8.72 -7.43
N ILE A 180 12.72 -9.14 -7.18
CA ILE A 180 13.10 -9.96 -6.01
C ILE A 180 12.64 -9.28 -4.73
N ALA A 181 12.91 -7.98 -4.56
CA ALA A 181 12.52 -7.25 -3.36
C ALA A 181 11.00 -7.22 -3.11
N VAL A 182 10.19 -7.27 -4.18
CA VAL A 182 8.72 -7.37 -4.07
C VAL A 182 8.30 -8.82 -3.76
N ILE A 183 8.78 -9.80 -4.53
CA ILE A 183 8.32 -11.19 -4.43
C ILE A 183 8.96 -11.97 -3.29
N SER A 184 10.03 -11.50 -2.66
CA SER A 184 10.63 -12.20 -1.52
C SER A 184 9.84 -11.99 -0.23
N ASN A 185 8.98 -10.96 -0.18
CA ASN A 185 8.30 -10.53 1.04
C ASN A 185 7.20 -11.52 1.48
N ASP A 186 7.18 -11.87 2.77
CA ASP A 186 6.12 -12.69 3.38
C ASP A 186 4.77 -11.97 3.37
N ALA A 187 4.77 -10.63 3.44
CA ALA A 187 3.57 -9.80 3.44
C ALA A 187 2.87 -9.72 2.07
N LEU A 188 3.36 -10.42 1.04
CA LEU A 188 2.73 -10.45 -0.28
C LEU A 188 1.31 -11.00 -0.18
N ASN A 189 0.32 -10.21 -0.58
CA ASN A 189 -1.09 -10.60 -0.51
C ASN A 189 -1.48 -11.38 -1.78
N VAL A 190 -1.33 -12.71 -1.73
CA VAL A 190 -1.71 -13.64 -2.79
C VAL A 190 -2.45 -14.83 -2.19
N GLU A 191 -3.58 -15.24 -2.79
CA GLU A 191 -4.31 -16.43 -2.33
C GLU A 191 -3.56 -17.74 -2.63
N LYS A 192 -2.72 -17.71 -3.67
CA LYS A 192 -2.15 -18.86 -4.35
C LYS A 192 -0.75 -18.54 -4.89
N GLU A 193 0.24 -19.36 -4.58
CA GLU A 193 1.61 -19.16 -5.08
C GLU A 193 1.69 -19.33 -6.61
N GLU A 194 0.70 -19.99 -7.24
CA GLU A 194 0.52 -20.05 -8.69
C GLU A 194 0.51 -18.65 -9.33
N VAL A 195 -0.10 -17.66 -8.68
CA VAL A 195 -0.17 -16.28 -9.19
C VAL A 195 1.22 -15.65 -9.27
N VAL A 196 2.06 -15.89 -8.25
CA VAL A 196 3.44 -15.40 -8.20
C VAL A 196 4.27 -16.07 -9.30
N PHE A 197 4.14 -17.39 -9.45
CA PHE A 197 4.81 -18.14 -10.51
C PHE A 197 4.43 -17.62 -11.90
N GLU A 198 3.14 -17.48 -12.19
CA GLU A 198 2.67 -16.97 -13.49
C GLU A 198 3.17 -15.55 -13.77
N ALA A 199 3.20 -14.68 -12.77
CA ALA A 199 3.72 -13.31 -12.90
C ALA A 199 5.22 -13.30 -13.24
N VAL A 200 6.03 -14.11 -12.54
CA VAL A 200 7.46 -14.25 -12.82
C VAL A 200 7.70 -14.79 -14.23
N MET A 201 6.94 -15.79 -14.66
CA MET A 201 7.08 -16.36 -16.00
C MET A 201 6.69 -15.37 -17.09
N LYS A 202 5.67 -14.54 -16.89
CA LYS A 202 5.33 -13.44 -17.81
C LYS A 202 6.48 -12.42 -17.90
N TRP A 203 7.05 -12.02 -16.76
CA TRP A 203 8.18 -11.10 -16.71
C TRP A 203 9.44 -11.66 -17.42
N ALA A 204 9.73 -12.95 -17.24
CA ALA A 204 10.89 -13.63 -17.84
C ALA A 204 10.78 -13.78 -19.36
N ARG A 205 9.57 -13.89 -19.91
CA ARG A 205 9.35 -14.09 -21.36
C ARG A 205 9.65 -12.84 -22.21
N ILE A 206 9.71 -11.66 -21.59
CA ILE A 206 9.86 -10.37 -22.29
C ILE A 206 11.30 -10.06 -22.67
N ASP A 207 12.26 -10.37 -21.79
CA ASP A 207 13.69 -10.20 -22.08
C ASP A 207 14.41 -11.51 -21.76
N LYS A 208 14.46 -12.39 -22.77
CA LYS A 208 15.01 -13.74 -22.65
C LYS A 208 16.53 -13.76 -22.48
N GLU A 209 17.26 -12.68 -22.75
CA GLU A 209 18.73 -12.71 -22.70
C GLU A 209 19.27 -12.25 -21.35
N ASN A 210 18.76 -11.14 -20.81
CA ASN A 210 19.23 -10.63 -19.51
C ASN A 210 18.47 -11.26 -18.34
N LYS A 211 17.14 -11.44 -18.46
CA LYS A 211 16.32 -11.91 -17.34
C LYS A 211 16.46 -13.41 -17.10
N VAL A 212 16.88 -14.20 -18.08
CA VAL A 212 17.11 -15.66 -17.90
C VAL A 212 18.30 -15.94 -16.99
N LYS A 213 19.30 -15.05 -16.93
CA LYS A 213 20.42 -15.18 -15.98
C LYS A 213 19.97 -14.95 -14.54
N SER A 214 19.21 -13.88 -14.31
CA SER A 214 18.66 -13.56 -12.98
C SER A 214 17.44 -14.41 -12.63
N LEU A 215 16.86 -15.15 -13.57
CA LEU A 215 15.74 -16.05 -13.33
C LEU A 215 16.11 -17.08 -12.25
N ASN A 216 17.37 -17.52 -12.20
CA ASN A 216 17.84 -18.44 -11.17
C ASN A 216 17.63 -17.89 -9.74
N ASP A 217 17.86 -16.60 -9.52
CA ASP A 217 17.72 -15.94 -8.22
C ASP A 217 16.25 -15.63 -7.93
N VAL A 218 15.49 -15.19 -8.94
CA VAL A 218 14.04 -14.93 -8.83
C VAL A 218 13.28 -16.23 -8.52
N PHE A 219 13.73 -17.37 -9.06
CA PHE A 219 13.14 -18.68 -8.80
C PHE A 219 13.27 -19.10 -7.33
N ASP A 220 14.31 -18.62 -6.63
CA ASP A 220 14.51 -18.88 -5.20
C ASP A 220 13.52 -18.13 -4.32
N CYS A 221 12.78 -17.16 -4.87
CA CYS A 221 11.76 -16.43 -4.12
C CYS A 221 10.36 -17.08 -4.20
N ILE A 222 10.17 -18.08 -5.07
CA ILE A 222 8.86 -18.73 -5.30
C ILE A 222 8.71 -19.92 -4.36
N ARG A 223 7.63 -19.96 -3.57
CA ARG A 223 7.40 -20.98 -2.52
C ARG A 223 6.74 -22.22 -3.07
N PHE A 224 7.48 -23.05 -3.81
CA PHE A 224 6.90 -24.22 -4.49
C PHE A 224 6.23 -25.22 -3.55
N ARG A 225 6.64 -25.30 -2.28
CA ARG A 225 5.97 -26.19 -1.30
C ARG A 225 4.51 -25.82 -1.01
N LEU A 226 4.13 -24.57 -1.26
CA LEU A 226 2.76 -24.08 -1.12
C LEU A 226 1.90 -24.29 -2.37
N MET A 227 2.49 -24.82 -3.45
CA MET A 227 1.81 -25.08 -4.71
C MET A 227 1.25 -26.51 -4.75
N PRO A 228 0.04 -26.74 -5.27
CA PRO A 228 -0.50 -28.08 -5.45
C PRO A 228 0.37 -28.93 -6.40
N GLU A 229 0.67 -30.18 -6.01
CA GLU A 229 1.51 -31.10 -6.78
C GLU A 229 1.01 -31.32 -8.22
N LYS A 230 -0.32 -31.31 -8.42
CA LYS A 230 -0.94 -31.41 -9.75
C LYS A 230 -0.53 -30.25 -10.65
N TYR A 231 -0.60 -29.02 -10.13
CA TYR A 231 -0.25 -27.83 -10.89
C TYR A 231 1.24 -27.79 -11.20
N PHE A 232 2.09 -28.15 -10.23
CA PHE A 232 3.54 -28.23 -10.42
C PHE A 232 3.94 -29.13 -11.61
N LYS A 233 3.37 -30.34 -11.68
CA LYS A 233 3.64 -31.31 -12.77
C LYS A 233 3.14 -30.84 -14.13
N GLU A 234 2.02 -30.11 -14.16
CA GLU A 234 1.39 -29.70 -15.42
C GLU A 234 1.98 -28.41 -15.99
N HIS A 235 2.32 -27.44 -15.14
CA HIS A 235 2.71 -26.10 -15.58
C HIS A 235 4.18 -25.79 -15.34
N VAL A 236 4.75 -26.15 -14.18
CA VAL A 236 6.14 -25.82 -13.85
C VAL A 236 7.12 -26.74 -14.58
N GLU A 237 6.88 -28.06 -14.58
CA GLU A 237 7.79 -29.01 -15.24
C GLU A 237 7.78 -28.93 -16.76
N LYS A 238 6.65 -28.51 -17.35
CA LYS A 238 6.47 -28.50 -18.79
C LYS A 238 6.98 -27.24 -19.46
N ASP A 239 7.21 -26.16 -18.71
CA ASP A 239 7.62 -24.87 -19.28
C ASP A 239 9.00 -24.94 -19.95
N ASP A 240 9.08 -24.38 -21.16
CA ASP A 240 10.27 -24.42 -22.01
C ASP A 240 11.44 -23.60 -21.44
N LEU A 241 11.16 -22.52 -20.69
CA LEU A 241 12.20 -21.70 -20.06
C LEU A 241 12.90 -22.44 -18.91
N ILE A 242 12.15 -23.29 -18.21
CA ILE A 242 12.66 -24.09 -17.09
C ILE A 242 13.52 -25.23 -17.60
N LYS A 243 13.10 -25.90 -18.68
CA LYS A 243 13.90 -26.96 -19.34
C LYS A 243 15.18 -26.44 -19.97
N GLY A 244 15.20 -25.17 -20.39
CA GLY A 244 16.36 -24.54 -21.01
C GLY A 244 17.52 -24.27 -20.05
N ASN A 245 17.30 -24.26 -18.74
CA ASN A 245 18.31 -23.88 -17.76
C ASN A 245 18.66 -25.05 -16.80
N PRO A 246 19.88 -25.62 -16.88
CA PRO A 246 20.25 -26.82 -16.14
C PRO A 246 20.24 -26.62 -14.61
N ASP A 247 20.43 -25.38 -14.12
CA ASP A 247 20.42 -25.12 -12.68
C ASP A 247 19.00 -25.06 -12.11
N ILE A 248 18.03 -24.52 -12.86
CA ILE A 248 16.61 -24.56 -12.49
C ILE A 248 16.11 -26.01 -12.51
N VAL A 249 16.53 -26.83 -13.48
CA VAL A 249 16.17 -28.26 -13.53
C VAL A 249 16.65 -29.01 -12.29
N LYS A 250 17.86 -28.70 -11.76
CA LYS A 250 18.32 -29.27 -10.49
C LYS A 250 17.42 -28.84 -9.33
N LYS A 251 17.04 -27.56 -9.24
CA LYS A 251 16.11 -27.05 -8.22
C LYS A 251 14.74 -27.72 -8.31
N VAL A 252 14.20 -27.93 -9.51
CA VAL A 252 12.95 -28.66 -9.75
C VAL A 252 13.03 -30.10 -9.25
N ASN A 253 14.16 -30.80 -9.44
CA ASN A 253 14.34 -32.15 -8.89
C ASN A 253 14.38 -32.15 -7.36
N ILE A 254 15.04 -31.17 -6.73
CA ILE A 254 15.04 -31.00 -5.27
C ILE A 254 13.61 -30.73 -4.76
N ILE A 255 12.82 -29.93 -5.47
CA ILE A 255 11.42 -29.65 -5.13
C ILE A 255 10.57 -30.93 -5.22
N LYS A 256 10.80 -31.78 -6.23
CA LYS A 256 10.14 -33.10 -6.33
C LYS A 256 10.46 -34.00 -5.14
N ASP A 257 11.73 -34.05 -4.76
CA ASP A 257 12.17 -34.81 -3.59
C ASP A 257 11.52 -34.26 -2.31
N ALA A 258 11.40 -32.94 -2.18
CA ALA A 258 10.71 -32.29 -1.07
C ALA A 258 9.21 -32.61 -1.03
N PHE A 259 8.50 -32.62 -2.17
CA PHE A 259 7.10 -33.09 -2.27
C PHE A 259 6.95 -34.57 -1.88
N ALA A 260 7.98 -35.38 -2.14
CA ALA A 260 8.05 -36.79 -1.73
C ALA A 260 8.50 -36.98 -0.26
N GLY A 261 8.69 -35.90 0.50
CA GLY A 261 9.07 -35.93 1.92
C GLY A 261 10.57 -36.07 2.19
N LYS A 262 11.43 -35.91 1.18
CA LYS A 262 12.90 -35.93 1.32
C LYS A 262 13.42 -34.50 1.22
N LEU A 263 13.69 -33.88 2.36
CA LEU A 263 14.35 -32.59 2.40
C LEU A 263 15.86 -32.74 2.14
N PRO A 264 16.50 -31.79 1.44
CA PRO A 264 17.93 -31.82 1.21
C PRO A 264 18.71 -31.66 2.52
N ASP A 265 19.77 -32.47 2.72
CA ASP A 265 20.71 -32.31 3.82
C ASP A 265 21.48 -30.98 3.65
N ILE A 266 21.35 -30.07 4.62
CA ILE A 266 22.07 -28.79 4.60
C ILE A 266 23.55 -29.06 4.90
N SER A 267 24.41 -28.86 3.90
CA SER A 267 25.86 -29.03 4.03
C SER A 267 26.47 -27.96 4.93
N LYS A 268 27.23 -28.40 5.94
CA LYS A 268 27.98 -27.62 6.96
C LYS A 268 29.14 -26.74 6.42
N ASP A 269 29.04 -26.16 5.23
CA ASP A 269 30.18 -25.45 4.59
C ASP A 269 30.11 -23.90 4.68
N LYS A 270 29.29 -23.33 5.57
CA LYS A 270 29.22 -21.87 5.82
C LYS A 270 29.82 -21.41 7.15
N GLU A 271 30.81 -22.12 7.70
CA GLU A 271 31.53 -21.64 8.90
C GLU A 271 32.51 -20.48 8.65
N ASN A 272 32.80 -20.08 7.40
CA ASN A 272 33.82 -19.06 7.10
C ASN A 272 33.29 -17.65 6.75
N SER A 273 32.02 -17.32 7.04
CA SER A 273 31.50 -15.95 6.88
C SER A 273 30.86 -15.41 8.17
N LYS A 274 31.45 -15.69 9.33
CA LYS A 274 31.19 -14.92 10.54
C LYS A 274 32.18 -13.77 10.61
N ASN A 275 31.80 -12.60 10.09
CA ASN A 275 32.33 -11.28 10.48
C ASN A 275 31.63 -10.17 9.66
N ALA A 276 30.34 -9.94 9.89
CA ALA A 276 29.71 -8.63 9.74
C ALA A 276 28.28 -8.66 10.29
N ALA A 277 27.96 -7.67 11.13
CA ALA A 277 26.66 -7.35 11.72
C ALA A 277 26.22 -8.20 12.93
N GLU A 278 26.69 -7.78 14.11
CA GLU A 278 25.89 -7.87 15.33
C GLU A 278 24.77 -6.83 15.23
N ASP A 279 23.53 -7.28 15.08
CA ASP A 279 22.40 -6.67 15.76
C ASP A 279 21.29 -7.72 15.87
N GLY A 280 20.84 -7.94 17.10
CA GLY A 280 20.08 -9.13 17.47
C GLY A 280 18.67 -9.16 16.91
N ASP A 281 18.32 -10.28 16.30
CA ASP A 281 16.96 -10.81 16.26
C ASP A 281 16.97 -12.34 16.11
N VAL A 282 15.86 -12.95 16.51
CA VAL A 282 15.58 -14.35 16.84
C VAL A 282 16.12 -15.41 15.85
N GLY A 283 16.84 -16.40 16.40
CA GLY A 283 16.85 -17.81 15.98
C GLY A 283 17.35 -18.15 14.57
N ASP A 284 18.67 -18.38 14.43
CA ASP A 284 19.25 -19.14 13.31
C ASP A 284 18.80 -20.63 13.38
N GLU A 285 17.54 -20.93 13.05
CA GLU A 285 17.14 -22.27 12.63
C GLU A 285 17.40 -22.40 11.12
N ASP A 286 18.43 -23.16 10.76
CA ASP A 286 18.71 -23.77 9.46
C ASP A 286 17.74 -23.42 8.30
N LEU A 287 17.85 -22.21 7.74
CA LEU A 287 16.97 -21.71 6.68
C LEU A 287 17.08 -22.58 5.42
N LEU A 288 16.02 -23.32 5.12
CA LEU A 288 15.84 -24.01 3.85
C LEU A 288 15.97 -22.99 2.70
N PRO A 289 16.46 -23.41 1.52
CA PRO A 289 16.50 -22.56 0.34
C PRO A 289 15.13 -21.92 0.08
N GLY A 290 15.08 -20.65 -0.35
CA GLY A 290 13.82 -19.91 -0.45
C GLY A 290 12.74 -20.55 -1.37
N TYR A 291 13.15 -21.35 -2.35
CA TYR A 291 12.22 -22.12 -3.19
C TYR A 291 11.56 -23.31 -2.47
N LEU A 292 12.15 -23.72 -1.35
CA LEU A 292 11.60 -24.61 -0.35
C LEU A 292 11.04 -23.83 0.84
N ASN A 293 10.80 -22.52 0.79
CA ASN A 293 10.13 -21.85 1.90
C ASN A 293 8.66 -22.35 2.00
N ASP A 294 8.24 -22.75 3.20
CA ASP A 294 6.88 -23.21 3.54
C ASP A 294 6.11 -22.21 4.40
N ILE A 295 6.68 -21.05 4.70
CA ILE A 295 5.98 -19.94 5.35
C ILE A 295 4.89 -19.46 4.39
N PRO A 296 3.59 -19.51 4.75
CA PRO A 296 2.51 -18.99 3.92
C PRO A 296 2.69 -17.50 3.64
N ARG A 297 2.28 -17.06 2.46
CA ARG A 297 2.17 -15.62 2.15
C ARG A 297 1.00 -15.02 2.92
N HIS A 298 1.03 -13.74 3.22
CA HIS A 298 -0.03 -13.06 3.97
C HIS A 298 -1.44 -13.25 3.39
N GLY A 299 -1.58 -13.25 2.06
CA GLY A 299 -2.87 -13.48 1.40
C GLY A 299 -3.31 -14.94 1.33
N MET A 300 -2.46 -15.89 1.70
CA MET A 300 -2.80 -17.30 1.65
C MET A 300 -3.64 -17.62 2.87
N PHE A 301 -4.96 -17.65 2.67
CA PHE A 301 -5.90 -18.06 3.71
C PHE A 301 -5.58 -19.49 4.13
N VAL A 302 -4.96 -19.62 5.30
CA VAL A 302 -4.48 -20.91 5.82
C VAL A 302 -5.66 -21.79 6.24
N LYS A 303 -6.80 -21.18 6.60
CA LYS A 303 -7.96 -21.86 7.16
C LYS A 303 -9.29 -21.18 6.83
N ASN A 304 -10.29 -22.01 6.55
CA ASN A 304 -11.68 -21.56 6.45
C ASN A 304 -12.27 -21.46 7.87
N MET A 305 -12.68 -20.26 8.26
CA MET A 305 -13.24 -19.98 9.58
C MET A 305 -14.69 -19.52 9.49
N VAL A 306 -15.46 -19.74 10.55
CA VAL A 306 -16.79 -19.16 10.73
C VAL A 306 -16.65 -17.90 11.57
N LEU A 307 -17.06 -16.76 11.05
CA LEU A 307 -17.07 -15.51 11.81
C LEU A 307 -18.40 -15.29 12.51
N MET A 308 -18.34 -15.05 13.82
CA MET A 308 -19.46 -14.71 14.68
C MET A 308 -19.25 -13.29 15.20
N ILE A 309 -20.16 -12.38 14.89
CA ILE A 309 -20.04 -10.96 15.24
C ILE A 309 -21.13 -10.61 16.25
N SER A 310 -20.71 -10.17 17.43
CA SER A 310 -21.59 -9.64 18.47
C SER A 310 -21.44 -8.11 18.59
N ASP A 311 -22.14 -7.52 19.56
CA ASP A 311 -22.01 -6.12 19.93
C ASP A 311 -20.75 -5.80 20.76
N THR A 312 -19.94 -6.82 21.05
CA THR A 312 -18.69 -6.69 21.82
C THR A 312 -17.48 -7.09 20.99
N ALA A 313 -17.56 -8.19 20.25
CA ALA A 313 -16.41 -8.76 19.55
C ALA A 313 -16.82 -9.55 18.31
N THR A 314 -15.89 -9.61 17.36
CA THR A 314 -15.88 -10.56 16.25
C THR A 314 -14.98 -11.72 16.63
N VAL A 315 -15.54 -12.92 16.59
CA VAL A 315 -14.87 -14.17 16.94
C VAL A 315 -14.80 -15.06 15.71
N ALA A 316 -13.61 -15.56 15.38
CA ALA A 316 -13.40 -16.60 14.39
C ALA A 316 -13.45 -17.97 15.06
N TYR A 317 -14.30 -18.85 14.57
CA TYR A 317 -14.37 -20.25 14.98
C TYR A 317 -13.78 -21.15 13.92
N ASP A 318 -12.82 -21.98 14.32
CA ASP A 318 -12.25 -23.05 13.52
C ASP A 318 -13.06 -24.34 13.74
N PRO A 319 -13.84 -24.81 12.74
CA PRO A 319 -14.61 -26.04 12.89
C PRO A 319 -13.74 -27.31 12.90
N VAL A 320 -12.49 -27.24 12.44
CA VAL A 320 -11.57 -28.39 12.39
C VAL A 320 -10.94 -28.60 13.76
N ASP A 321 -10.35 -27.54 14.31
CA ASP A 321 -9.66 -27.60 15.60
C ASP A 321 -10.62 -27.36 16.78
N ASN A 322 -11.85 -26.92 16.49
CA ASN A 322 -12.88 -26.59 17.47
C ASN A 322 -12.42 -25.51 18.48
N GLU A 323 -11.73 -24.49 17.97
CA GLU A 323 -11.21 -23.36 18.76
C GLU A 323 -11.79 -22.02 18.28
N CYS A 324 -11.81 -21.04 19.19
CA CYS A 324 -12.28 -19.68 18.93
C CYS A 324 -11.15 -18.67 19.13
N TYR A 325 -11.03 -17.71 18.21
CA TYR A 325 -10.05 -16.64 18.25
C TYR A 325 -10.74 -15.28 18.20
N LEU A 326 -10.26 -14.32 18.99
CA LEU A 326 -10.70 -12.94 18.90
C LEU A 326 -10.10 -12.30 17.64
N VAL A 327 -10.95 -11.77 16.76
CA VAL A 327 -10.54 -11.14 15.50
C VAL A 327 -10.52 -9.63 15.62
N ALA A 328 -11.60 -9.05 16.16
CA ALA A 328 -11.77 -7.60 16.26
C ALA A 328 -12.73 -7.24 17.40
N LEU A 329 -12.57 -6.07 17.98
CA LEU A 329 -13.63 -5.46 18.81
C LEU A 329 -14.77 -4.97 17.91
N SER A 330 -16.02 -5.11 18.34
CA SER A 330 -17.21 -4.85 17.49
C SER A 330 -18.19 -3.87 18.14
N GLU A 331 -17.69 -3.00 19.00
CA GLU A 331 -18.49 -2.02 19.74
C GLU A 331 -19.23 -1.02 18.83
N LEU A 332 -18.68 -0.78 17.63
CA LEU A 332 -19.28 0.10 16.62
C LEU A 332 -20.35 -0.60 15.78
N ILE A 333 -20.43 -1.93 15.83
CA ILE A 333 -21.36 -2.70 14.99
C ILE A 333 -22.79 -2.53 15.53
N PRO A 334 -23.76 -2.17 14.68
CA PRO A 334 -25.13 -1.97 15.12
C PRO A 334 -25.77 -3.24 15.68
N ARG A 335 -26.40 -3.11 16.84
CA ARG A 335 -27.07 -4.22 17.55
C ARG A 335 -28.36 -4.69 16.87
N ASN A 336 -29.04 -3.77 16.19
CA ASN A 336 -30.36 -3.99 15.60
C ASN A 336 -30.32 -3.71 14.10
N HIS A 337 -31.21 -4.40 13.39
CA HIS A 337 -31.44 -4.17 11.96
C HIS A 337 -30.17 -4.35 11.11
N SER A 338 -29.31 -5.29 11.51
CA SER A 338 -28.08 -5.61 10.81
C SER A 338 -28.26 -6.78 9.87
N SER A 339 -27.47 -6.75 8.80
CA SER A 339 -27.34 -7.81 7.82
C SER A 339 -25.87 -7.91 7.41
N ILE A 340 -25.43 -9.11 7.06
CA ILE A 340 -24.03 -9.43 6.81
C ILE A 340 -23.89 -10.15 5.48
N VAL A 341 -22.79 -9.87 4.77
CA VAL A 341 -22.42 -10.59 3.55
C VAL A 341 -20.91 -10.73 3.46
N THR A 342 -20.46 -11.80 2.80
CA THR A 342 -19.07 -12.02 2.44
C THR A 342 -18.89 -11.84 0.94
N LYS A 343 -17.80 -11.18 0.53
CA LYS A 343 -17.45 -10.93 -0.87
C LYS A 343 -15.94 -11.02 -1.02
N SER A 344 -15.44 -11.94 -1.85
CA SER A 344 -13.99 -12.14 -2.05
C SER A 344 -13.22 -12.16 -0.73
N ASN A 345 -13.70 -12.94 0.24
CA ASN A 345 -13.15 -13.05 1.62
C ASN A 345 -13.17 -11.77 2.47
N GLN A 346 -13.82 -10.70 2.01
CA GLN A 346 -14.10 -9.52 2.82
C GLN A 346 -15.47 -9.64 3.47
N VAL A 347 -15.57 -9.14 4.71
CA VAL A 347 -16.80 -9.20 5.50
C VAL A 347 -17.39 -7.81 5.58
N TYR A 348 -18.66 -7.72 5.24
CA TYR A 348 -19.42 -6.49 5.17
C TYR A 348 -20.63 -6.57 6.07
N VAL A 349 -20.82 -5.54 6.90
CA VAL A 349 -21.98 -5.42 7.80
C VAL A 349 -22.67 -4.10 7.52
N ILE A 350 -23.97 -4.16 7.23
CA ILE A 350 -24.83 -2.99 7.09
C ILE A 350 -25.92 -3.07 8.12
N GLY A 351 -26.24 -1.95 8.78
CA GLY A 351 -27.37 -1.91 9.67
C GLY A 351 -27.44 -0.68 10.56
N GLY A 352 -28.34 -0.75 11.53
CA GLY A 352 -28.56 0.34 12.47
C GLY A 352 -29.10 1.61 11.82
N LEU A 353 -29.04 2.67 12.62
CA LEU A 353 -29.54 4.00 12.29
C LEU A 353 -28.44 5.02 12.55
N TYR A 354 -28.02 5.69 11.49
CA TYR A 354 -27.14 6.85 11.50
C TYR A 354 -27.98 8.09 11.19
N VAL A 355 -27.76 9.17 11.94
CA VAL A 355 -28.42 10.46 11.71
C VAL A 355 -27.38 11.42 11.15
N ASP A 356 -27.55 11.79 9.88
CA ASP A 356 -26.80 12.83 9.21
C ASP A 356 -27.40 14.20 9.58
N GLU A 357 -26.69 14.96 10.41
CA GLU A 357 -27.13 16.28 10.88
C GLU A 357 -27.05 17.37 9.77
N GLU A 358 -26.29 17.13 8.70
CA GLU A 358 -26.08 18.09 7.61
C GLU A 358 -27.14 17.93 6.51
N SER A 359 -27.61 16.70 6.27
CA SER A 359 -28.63 16.38 5.28
C SER A 359 -30.06 16.58 5.80
N LYS A 360 -30.67 17.71 5.45
CA LYS A 360 -32.09 17.99 5.80
C LYS A 360 -33.10 17.16 5.00
N GLU A 361 -32.72 16.65 3.82
CA GLU A 361 -33.63 15.91 2.94
C GLU A 361 -33.66 14.41 3.27
N GLN A 362 -32.54 13.82 3.68
CA GLN A 362 -32.43 12.41 4.06
C GLN A 362 -31.52 12.25 5.28
N PRO A 363 -32.01 12.61 6.48
CA PRO A 363 -31.20 12.57 7.69
C PRO A 363 -30.93 11.15 8.17
N LEU A 364 -31.70 10.14 7.76
CA LEU A 364 -31.58 8.78 8.29
C LEU A 364 -30.93 7.84 7.28
N GLN A 365 -29.77 7.30 7.66
CA GLN A 365 -29.00 6.34 6.87
C GLN A 365 -28.69 5.09 7.71
N SER A 366 -28.16 4.04 7.09
CA SER A 366 -27.64 2.88 7.83
C SER A 366 -26.12 2.84 7.78
N TYR A 367 -25.51 2.46 8.90
CA TYR A 367 -24.07 2.28 8.97
C TYR A 367 -23.63 1.18 8.01
N PHE A 368 -22.44 1.35 7.45
CA PHE A 368 -21.80 0.35 6.62
C PHE A 368 -20.36 0.17 7.08
N PHE A 369 -20.00 -1.05 7.43
CA PHE A 369 -18.68 -1.41 7.91
C PHE A 369 -18.09 -2.55 7.10
N GLN A 370 -16.77 -2.52 6.95
CA GLN A 370 -15.96 -3.61 6.44
C GLN A 370 -14.96 -4.04 7.51
N LEU A 371 -14.80 -5.35 7.70
CA LEU A 371 -13.76 -5.88 8.57
C LEU A 371 -12.40 -5.77 7.86
N ASP A 372 -11.47 -5.03 8.45
CA ASP A 372 -10.06 -5.12 8.12
C ASP A 372 -9.48 -6.30 8.90
N THR A 373 -9.28 -7.41 8.19
CA THR A 373 -8.76 -8.66 8.77
C THR A 373 -7.28 -8.57 9.13
N ILE A 374 -6.55 -7.56 8.63
CA ILE A 374 -5.14 -7.34 8.89
C ILE A 374 -4.99 -6.54 10.18
N ALA A 375 -5.69 -5.41 10.25
CA ALA A 375 -5.68 -4.55 11.44
C ALA A 375 -6.47 -5.16 12.61
N GLY A 376 -7.42 -6.06 12.33
CA GLY A 376 -8.34 -6.58 13.35
C GLY A 376 -9.35 -5.52 13.78
N GLU A 377 -9.79 -4.66 12.85
CA GLU A 377 -10.64 -3.51 13.14
C GLU A 377 -11.80 -3.39 12.12
N TRP A 378 -12.90 -2.77 12.54
CA TRP A 378 -13.99 -2.43 11.64
C TRP A 378 -13.80 -1.05 11.05
N VAL A 379 -13.71 -0.97 9.73
CA VAL A 379 -13.54 0.28 8.97
C VAL A 379 -14.90 0.75 8.47
N GLY A 380 -15.23 2.01 8.74
CA GLY A 380 -16.44 2.65 8.23
C GLY A 380 -16.37 2.92 6.73
N LEU A 381 -17.44 2.60 6.02
CA LEU A 381 -17.63 2.83 4.59
C LEU A 381 -18.77 3.84 4.35
N PRO A 382 -18.94 4.35 3.11
CA PRO A 382 -20.04 5.25 2.78
C PRO A 382 -21.39 4.65 3.22
N PRO A 383 -22.16 5.35 4.06
CA PRO A 383 -23.39 4.80 4.64
C PRO A 383 -24.41 4.49 3.55
N LEU A 384 -25.29 3.53 3.82
CA LEU A 384 -26.38 3.19 2.91
C LEU A 384 -27.39 4.36 2.93
N PRO A 385 -27.67 5.02 1.79
CA PRO A 385 -28.55 6.19 1.69
C PRO A 385 -30.03 5.81 1.73
N SER A 386 -30.42 5.03 2.74
CA SER A 386 -31.78 4.65 3.11
C SER A 386 -31.72 3.83 4.40
N ALA A 387 -32.11 4.44 5.53
CA ALA A 387 -32.23 3.74 6.80
C ALA A 387 -33.32 2.67 6.74
N ARG A 388 -32.94 1.40 6.86
CA ARG A 388 -33.86 0.27 6.68
C ARG A 388 -33.61 -0.86 7.67
N CYS A 389 -34.63 -1.69 7.85
CA CYS A 389 -34.59 -2.90 8.67
C CYS A 389 -35.19 -4.10 7.92
N LEU A 390 -34.93 -5.31 8.41
CA LEU A 390 -35.48 -6.55 7.83
C LEU A 390 -35.18 -6.71 6.33
N PHE A 391 -34.07 -6.13 5.87
CA PHE A 391 -33.53 -6.26 4.52
C PHE A 391 -32.51 -7.40 4.50
N GLY A 392 -32.15 -7.86 3.30
CA GLY A 392 -31.06 -8.83 3.14
C GLY A 392 -29.92 -8.27 2.30
N LEU A 393 -28.71 -8.76 2.59
CA LEU A 393 -27.52 -8.49 1.78
C LEU A 393 -27.19 -9.67 0.89
N GLY A 394 -26.78 -9.36 -0.34
CA GLY A 394 -26.26 -10.32 -1.31
C GLY A 394 -25.03 -9.78 -2.02
N GLU A 395 -24.40 -10.65 -2.78
CA GLU A 395 -23.16 -10.42 -3.52
C GLU A 395 -23.31 -11.03 -4.91
N ALA A 396 -22.99 -10.24 -5.92
CA ALA A 396 -22.96 -10.64 -7.32
C ALA A 396 -22.08 -9.68 -8.10
N ASP A 397 -21.45 -10.17 -9.18
CA ASP A 397 -20.65 -9.35 -10.10
C ASP A 397 -19.64 -8.43 -9.38
N ASN A 398 -19.00 -8.93 -8.31
CA ASN A 398 -18.10 -8.14 -7.47
C ASN A 398 -18.73 -6.85 -6.92
N CYS A 399 -20.01 -6.87 -6.54
CA CYS A 399 -20.70 -5.78 -5.86
C CYS A 399 -21.51 -6.31 -4.67
N VAL A 400 -21.73 -5.46 -3.65
CA VAL A 400 -22.60 -5.76 -2.51
C VAL A 400 -23.97 -5.16 -2.76
N TYR A 401 -25.03 -5.95 -2.57
CA TYR A 401 -26.40 -5.52 -2.81
C TYR A 401 -27.20 -5.51 -1.51
N ALA A 402 -27.87 -4.39 -1.23
CA ALA A 402 -28.88 -4.28 -0.19
C ALA A 402 -30.27 -4.36 -0.82
N ILE A 403 -31.04 -5.38 -0.43
CA ILE A 403 -32.28 -5.74 -1.10
C ILE A 403 -33.47 -5.47 -0.17
N ALA A 404 -34.36 -4.60 -0.63
CA ALA A 404 -35.68 -4.36 -0.04
C ALA A 404 -35.62 -4.09 1.47
N GLY A 405 -36.60 -4.59 2.25
CA GLY A 405 -36.73 -4.35 3.68
C GLY A 405 -37.85 -3.38 4.03
N LYS A 406 -37.82 -2.83 5.23
CA LYS A 406 -38.72 -1.77 5.68
C LYS A 406 -37.94 -0.51 5.98
N ASP A 407 -38.48 0.60 5.51
CA ASP A 407 -37.97 1.91 5.86
C ASP A 407 -38.16 2.18 7.35
N LEU A 408 -37.12 2.66 8.03
CA LEU A 408 -37.18 2.90 9.48
C LEU A 408 -37.99 4.16 9.84
N GLN A 409 -38.30 5.03 8.87
CA GLN A 409 -39.05 6.26 9.11
C GLN A 409 -40.54 6.11 8.79
N SER A 410 -40.86 5.57 7.62
CA SER A 410 -42.22 5.42 7.13
C SER A 410 -42.86 4.07 7.50
N GLU A 411 -42.05 3.09 7.95
CA GLU A 411 -42.45 1.69 8.18
C GLU A 411 -42.99 0.95 6.94
N GLU A 412 -42.94 1.60 5.76
CA GLU A 412 -43.35 1.01 4.49
C GLU A 412 -42.37 -0.06 4.04
N SER A 413 -42.91 -1.09 3.39
CA SER A 413 -42.07 -2.05 2.70
C SER A 413 -41.44 -1.43 1.45
N LEU A 414 -40.17 -1.75 1.24
CA LEU A 414 -39.36 -1.25 0.15
C LEU A 414 -39.24 -2.31 -0.96
N ASP A 415 -39.16 -1.84 -2.19
CA ASP A 415 -38.79 -2.60 -3.39
C ASP A 415 -37.42 -2.17 -3.94
N SER A 416 -36.80 -1.17 -3.32
CA SER A 416 -35.52 -0.61 -3.76
C SER A 416 -34.37 -1.58 -3.51
N VAL A 417 -33.47 -1.64 -4.49
CA VAL A 417 -32.23 -2.42 -4.44
C VAL A 417 -31.08 -1.44 -4.58
N PHE A 418 -30.16 -1.45 -3.63
CA PHE A 418 -28.95 -0.63 -3.66
C PHE A 418 -27.75 -1.52 -3.94
N CYS A 419 -26.82 -1.03 -4.76
CA CYS A 419 -25.59 -1.71 -5.14
C CYS A 419 -24.40 -0.86 -4.74
N TYR A 420 -23.48 -1.44 -3.98
CA TYR A 420 -22.21 -0.84 -3.61
C TYR A 420 -21.09 -1.38 -4.48
N ASP A 421 -20.44 -0.46 -5.18
CA ASP A 421 -19.28 -0.71 -6.03
C ASP A 421 -18.01 -0.34 -5.27
N SER A 422 -17.20 -1.34 -4.91
CA SER A 422 -15.98 -1.14 -4.13
C SER A 422 -14.87 -0.40 -4.91
N LYS A 423 -14.93 -0.36 -6.25
CA LYS A 423 -13.97 0.42 -7.05
C LYS A 423 -14.34 1.90 -7.08
N ALA A 424 -15.62 2.19 -7.19
CA ALA A 424 -16.14 3.56 -7.18
C ALA A 424 -16.30 4.12 -5.76
N VAL A 425 -16.28 3.26 -4.73
CA VAL A 425 -16.52 3.60 -3.32
C VAL A 425 -17.83 4.36 -3.18
N ALA A 426 -18.89 3.87 -3.84
CA ALA A 426 -20.16 4.57 -3.92
C ALA A 426 -21.36 3.62 -4.05
N TRP A 427 -22.49 4.05 -3.50
CA TRP A 427 -23.79 3.41 -3.68
C TRP A 427 -24.46 3.87 -4.98
N LYS A 428 -25.13 2.94 -5.65
CA LYS A 428 -25.97 3.19 -6.82
C LYS A 428 -27.32 2.51 -6.61
N GLU A 429 -28.40 3.19 -6.94
CA GLU A 429 -29.72 2.55 -6.96
C GLU A 429 -29.85 1.65 -8.19
N GLY A 430 -30.19 0.39 -7.96
CA GLY A 430 -30.42 -0.62 -8.98
C GLY A 430 -31.88 -0.66 -9.42
N LYS A 431 -32.21 -1.68 -10.23
CA LYS A 431 -33.59 -1.91 -10.66
C LYS A 431 -34.43 -2.37 -9.47
N LYS A 432 -35.58 -1.73 -9.28
CA LYS A 432 -36.55 -2.09 -8.23
C LYS A 432 -37.11 -3.49 -8.42
N LEU A 433 -37.41 -4.14 -7.31
CA LEU A 433 -38.15 -5.41 -7.29
C LEU A 433 -39.57 -5.19 -7.80
N PRO A 434 -40.19 -6.22 -8.41
CA PRO A 434 -41.59 -6.15 -8.82
C PRO A 434 -42.58 -6.16 -7.64
N ILE A 435 -42.09 -6.46 -6.44
CA ILE A 435 -42.87 -6.58 -5.19
C ILE A 435 -42.08 -5.96 -4.03
N LYS A 436 -42.79 -5.22 -3.17
CA LYS A 436 -42.25 -4.70 -1.91
C LYS A 436 -42.20 -5.84 -0.88
N VAL A 437 -41.02 -6.14 -0.34
CA VAL A 437 -40.82 -7.31 0.52
C VAL A 437 -39.89 -7.02 1.69
N TYR A 438 -40.19 -7.60 2.85
CA TYR A 438 -39.35 -7.49 4.05
C TYR A 438 -39.30 -8.80 4.84
N GLY A 439 -38.28 -8.97 5.68
CA GLY A 439 -38.09 -10.18 6.48
C GLY A 439 -37.84 -11.43 5.63
N HIS A 440 -37.29 -11.24 4.43
CA HIS A 440 -36.89 -12.32 3.52
C HIS A 440 -35.44 -12.72 3.82
N SER A 441 -35.05 -13.92 3.39
CA SER A 441 -33.66 -14.37 3.42
C SER A 441 -33.01 -14.07 2.06
N VAL A 442 -31.74 -13.67 2.07
CA VAL A 442 -30.96 -13.44 0.85
C VAL A 442 -29.77 -14.38 0.83
N VAL A 443 -29.53 -15.01 -0.32
CA VAL A 443 -28.40 -15.92 -0.54
C VAL A 443 -27.74 -15.57 -1.88
N SER A 444 -26.41 -15.46 -1.86
CA SER A 444 -25.58 -15.32 -3.06
C SER A 444 -25.11 -16.70 -3.53
N HIS A 445 -25.30 -17.03 -4.80
CA HIS A 445 -24.78 -18.26 -5.37
C HIS A 445 -24.52 -18.13 -6.88
N ASN A 446 -23.30 -18.48 -7.31
CA ASN A 446 -22.86 -18.46 -8.71
C ASN A 446 -23.16 -17.13 -9.45
N GLY A 447 -22.83 -16.00 -8.80
CA GLY A 447 -23.05 -14.66 -9.37
C GLY A 447 -24.51 -14.22 -9.42
N LEU A 448 -25.42 -14.95 -8.79
CA LEU A 448 -26.84 -14.60 -8.69
C LEU A 448 -27.22 -14.40 -7.23
N ILE A 449 -28.21 -13.53 -7.00
CA ILE A 449 -28.76 -13.26 -5.68
C ILE A 449 -30.21 -13.75 -5.63
N TYR A 450 -30.50 -14.58 -4.63
CA TYR A 450 -31.80 -15.18 -4.41
C TYR A 450 -32.44 -14.55 -3.17
N ALA A 451 -33.58 -13.87 -3.34
CA ALA A 451 -34.41 -13.41 -2.25
C ALA A 451 -35.55 -14.42 -2.02
N LEU A 452 -35.55 -15.07 -0.85
CA LEU A 452 -36.42 -16.19 -0.52
C LEU A 452 -37.34 -15.82 0.65
N GLY A 453 -38.64 -16.01 0.44
CA GLY A 453 -39.67 -15.77 1.45
C GLY A 453 -39.91 -14.28 1.72
N GLY A 454 -40.26 -13.95 2.96
CA GLY A 454 -40.61 -12.60 3.39
C GLY A 454 -42.12 -12.33 3.45
N LYS A 455 -42.45 -11.10 3.83
CA LYS A 455 -43.82 -10.58 3.90
C LYS A 455 -43.96 -9.39 2.96
N THR A 456 -45.15 -9.25 2.41
CA THR A 456 -45.61 -8.11 1.63
C THR A 456 -46.62 -7.32 2.45
N ASP A 457 -46.82 -6.05 2.12
CA ASP A 457 -47.87 -5.24 2.79
C ASP A 457 -49.29 -5.64 2.33
N ASP A 458 -49.42 -6.39 1.24
CA ASP A 458 -50.67 -6.97 0.77
C ASP A 458 -51.06 -8.19 1.64
N LYS A 459 -52.30 -8.17 2.14
CA LYS A 459 -52.89 -9.16 3.07
C LYS A 459 -53.12 -10.54 2.47
#